data_AF-A0A928UZJ5-F1
#
_entry.id   AF-A0A928UZJ5-F1
#
_cell.length_a   1.000
_cell.length_b   1.000
_cell.length_c   1.000
_cell.angle_alpha   90.00
_cell.angle_beta   90.00
_cell.angle_gamma   90.00
#
_symmetry.space_group_name_H-M   'P 1'
#
loop_
_entity.id
_entity.type
_entity.pdbx_description
1 polymer ?
#
loop_
_entity_poly.entity_id
_entity_poly.type
_entity_poly.pdbx_seq_one_letter_code
_entity_poly.pdbx_strand_id
1 'polypeptide(L)'
;MENVGIVRLYLLRAMYLLIAFGLGTSVIPHVITTSGDLVDPHTVINSILIGFFFMALLGIRYPLKMLPILLLELVWKSFWLLVFALPMYLNHELDQYTRDVAFACVMGVVLTPLVVPWGYVINHYVLAKGSAWR
;
A
#
# COMPACT_ATOMS: atom_id res chain seq x y z
N MET A 1 -11.69 -20.39 -12.98
CA MET A 1 -11.37 -18.95 -12.86
C MET A 1 -12.52 -18.35 -12.10
N GLU A 2 -12.32 -17.98 -10.84
CA GLU A 2 -13.35 -17.29 -10.05
C GLU A 2 -13.79 -16.06 -10.88
N ASN A 3 -15.07 -15.96 -11.25
CA ASN A 3 -15.59 -14.87 -12.07
C ASN A 3 -15.54 -13.58 -11.25
N VAL A 4 -14.37 -12.97 -11.16
CA VAL A 4 -14.21 -11.66 -10.54
C VAL A 4 -15.02 -10.69 -11.39
N GLY A 5 -16.14 -10.22 -10.85
CA GLY A 5 -17.05 -9.33 -11.54
C GLY A 5 -16.32 -8.08 -12.05
N ILE A 6 -16.76 -7.56 -13.20
CA ILE A 6 -16.12 -6.43 -13.86
C ILE A 6 -16.04 -5.19 -12.96
N VAL A 7 -17.04 -4.98 -12.10
CA VAL A 7 -17.06 -3.92 -11.07
C VAL A 7 -15.84 -4.01 -10.16
N ARG A 8 -15.48 -5.22 -9.71
CA ARG A 8 -14.36 -5.43 -8.79
C ARG A 8 -13.01 -5.17 -9.47
N LEU A 9 -12.89 -5.47 -10.76
CA LEU A 9 -11.71 -5.11 -11.55
C LEU A 9 -11.55 -3.59 -11.67
N TYR A 10 -12.64 -2.86 -11.88
CA TYR A 10 -12.61 -1.39 -11.90
C TYR A 10 -12.30 -0.81 -10.53
N LEU A 11 -12.86 -1.35 -9.45
CA LEU A 11 -12.52 -0.94 -8.08
C LEU A 11 -11.03 -1.17 -7.78
N LEU A 12 -10.47 -2.33 -8.17
CA LEU A 12 -9.04 -2.60 -8.03
C LEU A 12 -8.20 -1.56 -8.76
N ARG A 13 -8.53 -1.25 -10.02
CA ARG A 13 -7.83 -0.21 -10.80
C ARG A 13 -7.95 1.16 -10.16
N ALA A 14 -9.13 1.52 -9.64
CA ALA A 14 -9.33 2.76 -8.93
C ALA A 14 -8.48 2.82 -7.66
N MET A 15 -8.35 1.71 -6.92
CA MET A 15 -7.48 1.63 -5.75
C MET A 15 -6.01 1.81 -6.12
N TYR A 16 -5.52 1.14 -7.16
CA TYR A 16 -4.15 1.34 -7.65
C TYR A 16 -3.90 2.78 -8.11
N LEU A 17 -4.86 3.39 -8.80
CA LEU A 17 -4.79 4.81 -9.16
C LEU A 17 -4.73 5.72 -7.94
N LEU A 18 -5.55 5.47 -6.92
CA LEU A 18 -5.56 6.24 -5.68
C LEU A 18 -4.20 6.16 -4.96
N ILE A 19 -3.63 4.96 -4.86
CA ILE A 19 -2.31 4.74 -4.27
C ILE A 19 -1.23 5.47 -5.07
N ALA A 20 -1.22 5.29 -6.40
CA ALA A 20 -0.24 5.94 -7.26
C ALA A 20 -0.35 7.47 -7.16
N PHE A 21 -1.56 8.01 -7.14
CA PHE A 21 -1.78 9.44 -6.96
C PHE A 21 -1.30 9.91 -5.59
N GLY A 22 -1.69 9.23 -4.50
CA GLY A 22 -1.30 9.59 -3.14
C GLY A 22 0.21 9.56 -2.92
N LEU A 23 0.90 8.53 -3.42
CA LEU A 23 2.36 8.45 -3.35
C LEU A 23 3.04 9.44 -4.29
N GLY A 24 2.46 9.64 -5.48
CA GLY A 24 2.98 10.58 -6.46
C GLY A 24 3.01 12.02 -5.94
N THR A 25 1.99 12.44 -5.20
CA THR A 25 1.91 13.80 -4.65
C THR A 25 2.71 13.97 -3.35
N SER A 26 2.83 12.92 -2.53
CA SER A 26 3.51 13.00 -1.23
C SER A 26 5.01 12.69 -1.29
N VAL A 27 5.43 11.76 -2.14
CA VAL A 27 6.81 11.21 -2.12
C VAL A 27 7.67 11.82 -3.22
N ILE A 28 7.14 11.99 -4.44
CA ILE A 28 7.94 12.48 -5.58
C ILE A 28 8.55 13.87 -5.31
N PRO A 29 7.80 14.87 -4.80
CA PRO A 29 8.39 16.17 -4.48
C PRO A 29 9.54 16.05 -3.49
N HIS A 30 9.36 15.22 -2.46
CA HIS A 30 10.36 15.02 -1.41
C HIS A 30 11.64 14.37 -1.94
N VAL A 31 11.52 13.41 -2.86
CA VAL A 31 12.68 12.77 -3.50
C VAL A 31 13.42 13.74 -4.40
N ILE A 32 12.70 14.59 -5.14
CA ILE A 32 13.32 15.61 -6.00
C ILE A 32 14.06 16.64 -5.15
N THR A 33 13.48 17.11 -4.04
CA THR A 33 14.11 18.13 -3.18
C THR A 33 15.32 17.61 -2.40
N THR A 34 15.28 16.34 -1.99
CA THR A 34 16.35 15.69 -1.20
C THR A 34 17.40 15.01 -2.09
N SER A 35 17.30 15.16 -3.41
CA SER A 35 18.25 14.56 -4.36
C SER A 35 19.63 15.20 -4.24
N GLY A 36 20.56 14.48 -3.58
CA GLY A 36 21.93 14.93 -3.33
C GLY A 36 22.31 15.06 -1.86
N ASP A 37 21.36 14.86 -0.94
CA ASP A 37 21.63 14.83 0.49
C ASP A 37 22.37 13.54 0.92
N LEU A 38 22.96 13.55 2.11
CA LEU A 38 23.63 12.40 2.72
C LEU A 38 22.65 11.22 2.87
N VAL A 39 23.15 9.99 2.71
CA VAL A 39 22.34 8.79 2.81
C VAL A 39 21.87 8.58 4.25
N ASP A 40 20.57 8.71 4.48
CA ASP A 40 19.89 8.42 5.75
C ASP A 40 18.73 7.41 5.56
N PRO A 41 18.11 6.88 6.65
CA PRO A 41 16.99 5.95 6.55
C PRO A 41 15.78 6.47 5.76
N HIS A 42 15.53 7.78 5.74
CA HIS A 42 14.43 8.38 4.96
C HIS A 42 14.68 8.25 3.46
N THR A 43 15.92 8.36 3.00
CA THR A 43 16.23 8.16 1.57
C THR A 43 15.91 6.72 1.11
N VAL A 44 16.13 5.73 1.98
CA VAL A 44 15.77 4.33 1.73
C VAL A 44 14.24 4.15 1.71
N ILE A 45 13.53 4.71 2.70
CA ILE A 45 12.06 4.66 2.76
C ILE A 45 11.46 5.29 1.51
N ASN A 46 11.92 6.48 1.13
CA ASN A 46 11.45 7.19 -0.04
C ASN A 46 11.71 6.40 -1.34
N SER A 47 12.86 5.73 -1.44
CA SER A 47 13.17 4.86 -2.58
C SER A 47 12.21 3.66 -2.67
N ILE A 48 11.90 3.03 -1.54
CA ILE A 48 10.91 1.94 -1.48
C ILE A 48 9.52 2.46 -1.86
N LEU A 49 9.12 3.63 -1.39
CA LEU A 49 7.82 4.24 -1.69
C LEU A 49 7.69 4.63 -3.17
N ILE A 50 8.76 5.11 -3.81
CA ILE A 50 8.78 5.33 -5.26
C ILE A 50 8.68 4.00 -6.02
N GLY A 51 9.39 2.96 -5.57
CA GLY A 51 9.21 1.62 -6.13
C GLY A 51 7.75 1.14 -6.02
N PHE A 52 7.12 1.39 -4.87
CA PHE A 52 5.72 1.07 -4.62
C PHE A 52 4.78 1.85 -5.55
N PHE A 53 5.06 3.12 -5.82
CA PHE A 53 4.34 3.93 -6.81
C PHE A 53 4.37 3.29 -8.20
N PHE A 54 5.54 2.87 -8.69
CA PHE A 54 5.65 2.21 -9.99
C PHE A 54 4.93 0.85 -10.03
N MET A 55 5.00 0.09 -8.94
CA MET A 55 4.26 -1.17 -8.82
C MET A 55 2.73 -0.94 -8.81
N ALA A 56 2.26 0.14 -8.19
CA ALA A 56 0.85 0.53 -8.24
C ALA A 56 0.42 0.91 -9.66
N LEU A 57 1.23 1.64 -10.43
CA LEU A 57 0.95 1.91 -11.85
C LEU A 57 0.82 0.62 -12.66
N LEU A 58 1.70 -0.36 -12.42
CA LEU A 58 1.61 -1.67 -13.06
C LEU A 58 0.33 -2.43 -12.64
N GLY A 59 -0.12 -2.22 -11.40
CA GLY A 59 -1.39 -2.73 -10.88
C GLY A 59 -2.62 -2.24 -11.65
N ILE A 60 -2.59 -1.03 -12.22
CA ILE A 60 -3.68 -0.54 -13.08
C ILE A 60 -3.82 -1.43 -14.33
N ARG A 61 -2.69 -1.84 -14.91
CA ARG A 61 -2.65 -2.71 -16.11
C ARG A 61 -2.96 -4.17 -15.78
N TYR A 62 -2.51 -4.66 -14.62
CA TYR A 62 -2.64 -6.07 -14.19
C TYR A 62 -3.22 -6.21 -12.77
N PRO A 63 -4.47 -5.80 -12.51
CA PRO A 63 -5.00 -5.60 -11.16
C PRO A 63 -5.04 -6.85 -10.29
N LEU A 64 -5.32 -8.03 -10.87
CA LEU A 64 -5.34 -9.30 -10.15
C LEU A 64 -3.94 -9.87 -9.89
N LYS A 65 -3.02 -9.71 -10.85
CA LYS A 65 -1.65 -10.22 -10.71
C LYS A 65 -0.84 -9.43 -9.68
N MET A 66 -1.17 -8.15 -9.52
CA MET A 66 -0.50 -7.22 -8.60
C MET A 66 -1.16 -7.15 -7.22
N LEU A 67 -2.12 -8.03 -6.91
CA LEU A 67 -2.73 -8.12 -5.57
C LEU A 67 -1.72 -8.20 -4.41
N PRO A 68 -0.54 -8.84 -4.54
CA PRO A 68 0.45 -8.85 -3.46
C PRO A 68 0.87 -7.44 -3.01
N ILE A 69 0.84 -6.44 -3.90
CA ILE A 69 1.14 -5.04 -3.55
C ILE A 69 0.07 -4.45 -2.64
N LEU A 70 -1.21 -4.71 -2.90
CA LEU A 70 -2.31 -4.26 -2.02
C LEU A 70 -2.27 -4.98 -0.67
N LEU A 71 -1.92 -6.26 -0.65
CA LEU A 71 -1.75 -7.01 0.60
C LEU A 71 -0.58 -6.47 1.41
N LEU A 72 0.55 -6.17 0.76
CA LEU A 72 1.68 -5.49 1.38
C LEU A 72 1.23 -4.15 1.96
N GLU A 73 0.48 -3.36 1.19
CA GLU A 73 -0.09 -2.07 1.62
C GLU A 73 -0.87 -2.20 2.94
N LEU A 74 -1.78 -3.18 2.96
CA LEU A 74 -2.64 -3.43 4.10
C LEU A 74 -1.83 -3.83 5.32
N VAL A 75 -0.86 -4.74 5.15
CA VAL A 75 -0.02 -5.24 6.24
C VAL A 75 0.84 -4.12 6.84
N TRP A 76 1.59 -3.38 6.02
CA TRP A 76 2.50 -2.37 6.55
C TRP A 76 1.75 -1.20 7.20
N LYS A 77 0.62 -0.76 6.63
CA LYS A 77 -0.22 0.30 7.22
C LYS A 77 -0.87 -0.16 8.52
N SER A 78 -1.39 -1.38 8.56
CA SER A 78 -1.98 -1.93 9.79
C SER A 78 -0.94 -2.05 10.89
N PHE A 79 0.25 -2.57 10.56
CA PHE A 79 1.35 -2.66 11.49
C PHE A 79 1.77 -1.27 12.00
N TRP A 80 1.92 -0.30 11.10
CA TRP A 80 2.32 1.05 11.49
C TRP A 80 1.30 1.72 12.41
N LEU A 81 0.00 1.58 12.11
CA LEU A 81 -1.07 2.11 12.95
C LEU A 81 -1.10 1.47 14.34
N LEU A 82 -0.94 0.14 14.42
CA LEU A 82 -1.02 -0.57 15.68
C LEU A 82 0.22 -0.38 16.56
N VAL A 83 1.40 -0.34 15.95
CA VAL A 83 2.68 -0.35 16.68
C VAL A 83 3.22 1.06 16.95
N PHE A 84 2.96 2.02 16.07
CA PHE A 84 3.49 3.39 16.22
C PHE A 84 2.38 4.41 16.47
N ALA A 85 1.38 4.50 15.59
CA ALA A 85 0.36 5.54 15.70
C ALA A 85 -0.52 5.41 16.95
N LEU A 86 -0.92 4.18 17.30
CA LEU A 86 -1.79 3.91 18.43
C LEU A 86 -1.11 4.27 19.77
N PRO A 87 0.13 3.83 20.07
CA PRO A 87 0.83 4.30 21.27
C PRO A 87 1.00 5.83 21.31
N MET A 88 1.35 6.47 20.19
CA MET A 88 1.46 7.94 20.13
C MET A 88 0.13 8.65 20.40
N TYR A 89 -0.99 8.09 19.91
CA TYR A 89 -2.34 8.59 20.21
C TYR A 89 -2.65 8.49 21.70
N LEU A 90 -2.35 7.35 22.32
CA LEU A 90 -2.59 7.11 23.74
C LEU A 90 -1.72 8.00 24.65
N ASN A 91 -0.51 8.34 24.21
CA ASN A 91 0.40 9.22 24.94
C ASN A 91 0.19 10.72 24.66
N HIS A 92 -0.80 11.08 23.84
CA HIS A 92 -1.08 12.46 23.41
C HIS A 92 0.09 13.16 22.66
N GLU A 93 0.99 12.40 22.04
CA GLU A 93 2.18 12.90 21.33
C GLU A 93 1.95 12.99 19.80
N LEU A 94 0.71 13.16 19.37
CA LEU A 94 0.37 13.27 17.95
C LEU A 94 0.73 14.66 17.41
N ASP A 95 1.89 14.73 16.77
CA ASP A 95 2.24 15.85 15.91
C ASP A 95 1.39 15.86 14.63
N GLN A 96 1.49 16.94 13.85
CA GLN A 96 0.71 17.09 12.61
C GLN A 96 1.09 16.03 11.58
N TYR A 97 2.39 15.73 11.44
CA TYR A 97 2.88 14.72 10.50
C TYR A 97 2.27 13.34 10.78
N THR A 98 2.29 12.89 12.03
CA THR A 98 1.75 11.59 12.44
C THR A 98 0.25 11.53 12.20
N ARG A 99 -0.49 12.63 12.40
CA ARG A 99 -1.93 12.69 12.07
C ARG A 99 -2.19 12.51 10.57
N ASP A 100 -1.42 13.19 9.72
CA ASP A 100 -1.59 13.11 8.27
C ASP A 100 -1.26 11.70 7.75
N VAL A 101 -0.16 11.11 8.25
CA VAL A 101 0.22 9.72 7.92
C VAL A 101 -0.81 8.72 8.45
N ALA A 102 -1.29 8.89 9.68
CA ALA A 102 -2.31 8.04 10.28
C ALA A 102 -3.62 8.08 9.48
N PHE A 103 -4.06 9.26 9.04
CA PHE A 103 -5.24 9.40 8.20
C PHE A 103 -5.08 8.63 6.87
N ALA A 104 -3.95 8.81 6.18
CA ALA A 104 -3.66 8.09 4.94
C ALA A 104 -3.57 6.55 5.15
N CYS A 105 -3.04 6.12 6.31
CA CYS A 105 -2.97 4.71 6.67
C CYS A 105 -4.35 4.12 6.94
N VAL A 106 -5.19 4.80 7.74
CA VAL A 106 -6.56 4.36 8.05
C VAL A 106 -7.40 4.26 6.78
N MET A 107 -7.31 5.26 5.90
CA MET A 107 -7.98 5.21 4.60
C MET A 107 -7.58 3.98 3.79
N GLY A 108 -6.29 3.65 3.72
CA GLY A 108 -5.81 2.43 3.05
C GLY A 108 -6.32 1.14 3.72
N VAL A 109 -6.26 1.06 5.06
CA VAL A 109 -6.70 -0.11 5.81
C VAL A 109 -8.21 -0.35 5.68
N VAL A 110 -9.01 0.69 5.50
CA VAL A 110 -10.46 0.56 5.28
C VAL A 110 -10.79 0.25 3.82
N LEU A 111 -10.18 0.95 2.87
CA LEU A 111 -10.49 0.80 1.44
C LEU A 111 -9.95 -0.49 0.83
N THR A 112 -8.74 -0.92 1.20
CA THR A 112 -8.10 -2.10 0.60
C THR A 112 -8.95 -3.37 0.80
N PRO A 113 -9.42 -3.71 2.02
CA PRO A 113 -10.33 -4.83 2.23
C PRO A 113 -11.65 -4.78 1.46
N LEU A 114 -12.19 -3.58 1.24
CA LEU A 114 -13.45 -3.41 0.51
C LEU A 114 -13.29 -3.84 -0.96
N VAL A 115 -12.13 -3.50 -1.54
CA VAL A 115 -11.86 -3.68 -2.97
C VAL A 115 -11.29 -5.07 -3.27
N VAL A 116 -10.47 -5.61 -2.38
CA VAL A 116 -9.73 -6.86 -2.58
C VAL A 116 -10.68 -8.06 -2.73
N PRO A 117 -10.48 -8.94 -3.74
CA PRO A 117 -11.17 -10.21 -3.86
C PRO A 117 -10.71 -11.24 -2.85
N TRP A 118 -11.30 -11.19 -1.64
CA TRP A 118 -10.97 -12.13 -0.55
C TRP A 118 -11.12 -13.60 -0.92
N GLY A 119 -12.16 -13.98 -1.67
CA GLY A 119 -12.29 -15.36 -2.18
C GLY A 119 -11.08 -15.78 -3.01
N TYR A 120 -10.70 -14.94 -3.97
CA TYR A 120 -9.48 -15.14 -4.77
C TYR A 120 -8.21 -15.16 -3.91
N VAL A 121 -8.08 -14.25 -2.95
CA VAL A 121 -6.89 -14.16 -2.09
C VAL A 121 -6.71 -15.42 -1.26
N ILE A 122 -7.77 -15.89 -0.61
CA ILE A 122 -7.74 -17.11 0.20
C ILE A 122 -7.43 -18.31 -0.69
N ASN A 123 -8.13 -18.45 -1.82
CA ASN A 123 -7.93 -19.57 -2.73
C ASN A 123 -6.51 -19.61 -3.34
N HIS A 124 -5.94 -18.44 -3.67
CA HIS A 124 -4.70 -18.34 -4.43
C HIS A 124 -3.45 -18.19 -3.57
N TYR A 125 -3.51 -17.51 -2.42
CA TYR A 125 -2.35 -17.25 -1.57
C TYR A 125 -2.32 -18.05 -0.28
N VAL A 126 -3.48 -18.51 0.21
CA VAL A 126 -3.56 -19.26 1.48
C VAL A 126 -3.73 -20.76 1.23
N LEU A 127 -4.68 -21.13 0.37
CA LEU A 127 -5.03 -22.53 0.13
C LEU A 127 -4.22 -23.18 -1.00
N ALA A 128 -3.75 -22.41 -1.98
CA ALA A 128 -2.95 -22.95 -3.07
C ALA A 128 -1.62 -23.50 -2.53
N LYS A 129 -1.26 -24.71 -2.96
CA LYS A 129 0.05 -25.28 -2.64
C LYS A 129 1.14 -24.41 -3.25
N GLY A 130 2.11 -24.01 -2.42
CA GLY A 130 3.31 -23.30 -2.88
C GLY A 130 4.02 -24.10 -3.98
N SER A 131 4.60 -23.39 -4.94
CA SER A 131 5.42 -24.02 -5.98
C SER A 131 6.56 -24.81 -5.32
N ALA A 132 6.73 -26.07 -5.73
CA ALA A 132 7.84 -26.87 -5.26
C ALA A 132 9.17 -26.17 -5.62
N TRP A 133 10.12 -26.21 -4.68
CA TRP A 133 11.50 -25.81 -4.92
C TRP A 133 12.08 -26.77 -5.96
N ARG A 134 12.14 -26.35 -7.22
CA ARG A 134 12.73 -27.09 -8.33
C ARG A 134 13.63 -26.16 -9.12
#